data_AF-A0A084GEB8-F1
#
_entry.id   AF-A0A084GEB8-F1
#
_cell.length_a   1.000
_cell.length_b   1.000
_cell.length_c   1.000
_cell.angle_alpha   90.00
_cell.angle_beta   90.00
_cell.angle_gamma   90.00
#
_symmetry.space_group_name_H-M   'P 1'
#
loop_
_entity.id
_entity.type
_entity.pdbx_description
1 polymer ?
#
loop_
_entity_poly.entity_id
_entity_poly.type
_entity_poly.pdbx_seq_one_letter_code
_entity_poly.pdbx_strand_id
1 'polypeptide(L)'
;MERADRVGALRNHLYINHRSYGGLEVLPSELFYAGRMHTEIPADEQYPKSLQHLRDFLEGFTAHTPNWAMKRAKELLADTEFRWVNKVDKPGTIMIIAPYRTTINNYCLLVHNLSESAKGEWMYE
;
A
#
# COMPACT_ATOMS: atom_id res chain seq x y z
N MET A 1 19.44 -1.74 -19.60
CA MET A 1 18.21 -1.07 -20.04
C MET A 1 18.40 0.44 -20.08
N GLU A 2 18.79 1.11 -18.99
CA GLU A 2 19.00 2.58 -18.98
C GLU A 2 19.93 3.08 -20.11
N ARG A 3 21.11 2.47 -20.29
CA ARG A 3 22.02 2.88 -21.38
C ARG A 3 21.44 2.62 -22.79
N ALA A 4 20.60 1.60 -22.93
CA ALA A 4 19.95 1.26 -24.21
C ALA A 4 18.81 2.24 -24.50
N ASP A 5 18.07 2.65 -23.47
CA ASP A 5 17.05 3.70 -23.53
C ASP A 5 17.66 5.03 -23.98
N ARG A 6 18.79 5.43 -23.38
CA ARG A 6 19.52 6.67 -23.74
C ARG A 6 19.96 6.73 -25.20
N VAL A 7 20.18 5.60 -25.85
CA VAL A 7 20.56 5.52 -27.28
C VAL A 7 19.36 5.18 -28.18
N GLY A 8 18.13 5.22 -27.65
CA GLY A 8 16.91 4.95 -28.40
C GLY A 8 16.73 3.49 -28.84
N ALA A 9 17.44 2.54 -28.21
CA ALA A 9 17.36 1.13 -28.55
C ALA A 9 16.11 0.44 -27.97
N LEU A 10 15.42 1.06 -27.02
CA LEU A 10 14.12 0.57 -26.52
C LEU A 10 12.98 1.10 -27.39
N ARG A 11 12.34 0.20 -28.14
CA ARG A 11 11.22 0.54 -29.03
C ARG A 11 9.86 0.40 -28.36
N ASN A 12 9.76 -0.46 -27.35
CA ASN A 12 8.49 -0.82 -26.73
C ASN A 12 8.53 -0.46 -25.24
N HIS A 13 7.47 0.20 -24.78
CA HIS A 13 7.27 0.58 -23.39
C HIS A 13 5.87 0.13 -22.96
N LEU A 14 5.77 -0.44 -21.76
CA LEU A 14 4.48 -0.78 -21.15
C LEU A 14 4.10 0.33 -20.18
N TYR A 15 3.13 1.15 -20.57
CA TYR A 15 2.63 2.29 -19.77
C TYR A 15 1.27 2.01 -19.13
N ILE A 16 0.82 0.76 -19.15
CA ILE A 16 -0.46 0.32 -18.59
C ILE A 16 -0.27 -0.04 -17.11
N ASN A 17 -1.11 0.52 -16.23
CA ASN A 17 -1.17 0.20 -14.81
C ASN A 17 -2.52 -0.46 -14.46
N HIS A 18 -2.46 -1.64 -13.83
CA HIS A 18 -3.64 -2.35 -13.29
C HIS A 18 -3.58 -2.57 -11.76
N ARG A 19 -2.61 -1.95 -11.09
CA ARG A 19 -2.31 -2.18 -9.66
C ARG A 19 -2.69 -1.02 -8.77
N SER A 20 -2.57 0.19 -9.28
CA SER A 20 -2.80 1.42 -8.55
C SER A 20 -4.27 1.83 -8.68
N TYR A 21 -5.00 1.78 -7.56
CA TYR A 21 -6.37 2.29 -7.48
C TYR A 21 -6.38 3.74 -7.01
N GLY A 22 -7.52 4.42 -7.15
CA GLY A 22 -7.76 5.74 -6.60
C GLY A 22 -6.88 6.87 -7.15
N GLY A 23 -6.27 6.67 -8.33
CA GLY A 23 -5.39 7.66 -8.95
C GLY A 23 -3.96 7.65 -8.41
N LEU A 24 -3.56 6.62 -7.67
CA LEU A 24 -2.19 6.48 -7.13
C LEU A 24 -1.11 6.43 -8.23
N GLU A 25 -1.49 6.13 -9.47
CA GLU A 25 -0.62 6.12 -10.65
C GLU A 25 -0.30 7.52 -11.18
N VAL A 26 -1.15 8.52 -10.90
CA VAL A 26 -1.06 9.86 -11.50
C VAL A 26 0.27 10.52 -11.17
N LEU A 27 0.62 10.62 -9.88
CA LEU A 27 1.85 11.28 -9.46
C LEU A 27 3.11 10.56 -9.98
N PRO A 28 3.27 9.23 -9.85
CA PRO A 28 4.40 8.53 -10.46
C PRO A 28 4.44 8.65 -11.98
N SER A 29 3.29 8.68 -12.66
CA SER A 29 3.22 8.86 -14.12
C SER A 29 3.85 10.17 -14.55
N GLU A 30 3.44 11.27 -13.92
CA GLU A 30 3.98 12.60 -14.19
C GLU A 30 5.48 12.69 -13.89
N LEU A 31 5.90 12.19 -12.73
CA LEU A 31 7.30 12.34 -12.28
C LEU A 31 8.31 11.49 -13.06
N PHE A 32 7.95 10.24 -13.38
CA PHE A 32 8.93 9.26 -13.89
C PHE A 32 8.63 8.79 -15.32
N TYR A 33 7.39 8.94 -15.79
CA TYR A 33 6.95 8.43 -17.09
C TYR A 33 6.44 9.53 -18.02
N ALA A 34 6.72 10.81 -17.72
CA ALA A 34 6.33 11.97 -18.51
C ALA A 34 4.82 12.00 -18.82
N GLY A 35 3.99 11.58 -17.86
CA GLY A 35 2.53 11.53 -17.98
C GLY A 35 2.01 10.42 -18.91
N ARG A 36 2.88 9.53 -19.42
CA ARG A 36 2.47 8.49 -20.37
C ARG A 36 1.83 7.27 -19.71
N MET A 37 2.12 7.02 -18.44
CA MET A 37 1.53 5.90 -17.70
C MET A 37 0.06 6.22 -17.35
N HIS A 38 -0.83 5.29 -17.68
CA HIS A 38 -2.27 5.41 -17.43
C HIS A 38 -2.83 4.14 -16.77
N THR A 39 -3.92 4.31 -16.01
CA THR A 39 -4.70 3.19 -15.47
C THR A 39 -5.53 2.54 -16.57
N GLU A 40 -5.65 1.22 -16.51
CA GLU A 40 -6.65 0.46 -17.28
C GLU A 40 -7.67 -0.20 -16.33
N ILE A 41 -7.73 0.27 -15.09
CA ILE A 41 -8.84 -0.06 -14.18
C ILE A 41 -10.04 0.83 -14.59
N PRO A 42 -11.24 0.26 -14.81
CA PRO A 42 -12.43 1.02 -15.16
C PRO A 42 -12.77 2.11 -14.14
N ALA A 43 -13.37 3.22 -14.58
CA ALA A 43 -13.66 4.37 -13.73
C ALA A 43 -14.60 4.04 -12.55
N ASP A 44 -15.52 3.11 -12.74
CA ASP A 44 -16.44 2.57 -11.73
C ASP A 44 -15.75 1.62 -10.74
N GLU A 45 -14.62 1.03 -11.12
CA GLU A 45 -13.80 0.15 -10.27
C GLU A 45 -12.62 0.88 -9.61
N GLN A 46 -12.30 2.10 -10.04
CA GLN A 46 -11.15 2.88 -9.57
C GLN A 46 -11.21 3.19 -8.06
N TYR A 47 -12.42 3.25 -7.48
CA TYR A 47 -12.69 3.54 -6.08
C TYR A 47 -13.56 2.44 -5.43
N PRO A 48 -13.01 1.25 -5.17
CA PRO A 48 -13.75 0.18 -4.51
C PRO A 48 -14.10 0.57 -3.06
N LYS A 49 -15.13 -0.05 -2.48
CA LYS A 49 -15.61 0.27 -1.11
C LYS A 49 -14.49 0.28 -0.07
N SER A 50 -13.63 -0.74 -0.07
CA SER A 50 -12.51 -0.81 0.88
C SER A 50 -11.51 0.35 0.72
N LEU A 51 -11.33 0.88 -0.49
CA LEU A 51 -10.46 2.05 -0.71
C LEU A 51 -11.11 3.34 -0.26
N GLN A 52 -12.42 3.51 -0.49
CA GLN A 52 -13.16 4.65 0.03
C GLN A 52 -13.07 4.69 1.55
N HIS A 53 -13.32 3.56 2.20
CA HIS A 53 -13.17 3.41 3.65
C HIS A 53 -11.75 3.74 4.14
N LEU A 54 -10.72 3.21 3.46
CA LEU A 54 -9.33 3.51 3.78
C LEU A 54 -9.01 5.01 3.65
N ARG A 55 -9.50 5.67 2.60
CA ARG A 55 -9.29 7.10 2.41
C ARG A 55 -9.91 7.88 3.56
N ASP A 56 -11.17 7.60 3.89
CA ASP A 56 -11.90 8.29 4.93
C ASP A 56 -11.25 8.05 6.32
N PHE A 57 -10.72 6.84 6.57
CA PHE A 57 -9.93 6.52 7.77
C PHE A 57 -8.63 7.36 7.87
N LEU A 58 -8.02 7.72 6.75
CA LEU A 58 -6.74 8.45 6.71
C LEU A 58 -6.89 9.99 6.70
N GLU A 59 -8.01 10.53 6.21
CA GLU A 59 -8.22 11.99 6.06
C GLU A 59 -8.16 12.77 7.39
N GLY A 60 -8.37 12.12 8.53
CA GLY A 60 -8.37 12.76 9.86
C GLY A 60 -7.01 12.83 10.57
N PHE A 61 -5.88 12.49 9.93
CA PHE A 61 -4.66 12.17 10.69
C PHE A 61 -3.46 13.10 10.46
N THR A 62 -2.83 13.53 11.57
CA THR A 62 -1.53 14.24 11.58
C THR A 62 -0.43 13.37 12.19
N ALA A 63 0.65 13.15 11.42
CA ALA A 63 1.80 12.33 11.85
C ALA A 63 2.69 13.09 12.82
N HIS A 64 2.43 12.98 14.12
CA HIS A 64 3.23 13.68 15.16
C HIS A 64 3.98 12.76 16.12
N THR A 65 3.74 11.44 16.08
CA THR A 65 4.35 10.50 17.05
C THR A 65 5.23 9.45 16.37
N PRO A 66 6.43 9.15 16.91
CA PRO A 66 7.21 8.00 16.45
C PRO A 66 6.39 6.73 16.69
N ASN A 67 6.26 5.88 15.66
CA ASN A 67 5.44 4.66 15.60
C ASN A 67 3.94 4.82 15.31
N TRP A 68 3.47 6.02 14.92
CA TRP A 68 2.08 6.23 14.51
C TRP A 68 1.62 5.23 13.42
N ALA A 69 2.50 4.92 12.47
CA ALA A 69 2.20 4.00 11.37
C ALA A 69 1.88 2.58 11.87
N MET A 70 2.59 2.12 12.90
CA MET A 70 2.31 0.81 13.51
C MET A 70 0.97 0.81 14.24
N LYS A 71 0.63 1.90 14.94
CA LYS A 71 -0.69 2.04 15.58
C LYS A 71 -1.82 1.93 14.54
N ARG A 72 -1.70 2.65 13.43
CA ARG A 72 -2.70 2.62 12.35
C ARG A 72 -2.77 1.27 11.65
N ALA A 73 -1.62 0.61 11.45
CA ALA A 73 -1.60 -0.74 10.90
C ALA A 73 -2.39 -1.73 11.79
N LYS A 74 -2.26 -1.64 13.12
CA LYS A 74 -3.06 -2.46 14.04
C LYS A 74 -4.56 -2.19 13.91
N GLU A 75 -4.94 -0.92 13.90
CA GLU A 75 -6.35 -0.52 13.78
C GLU A 75 -6.96 -1.00 12.46
N LEU A 76 -6.25 -0.84 11.33
CA LEU A 76 -6.71 -1.31 10.03
C LEU A 76 -6.76 -2.85 9.93
N LEU A 77 -5.81 -3.57 10.53
CA LEU A 77 -5.84 -5.04 10.51
C LEU A 77 -6.96 -5.62 11.37
N ALA A 78 -7.44 -4.89 12.38
CA ALA A 78 -8.62 -5.26 13.16
C ALA A 78 -9.94 -4.85 12.48
N ASP A 79 -9.88 -4.01 11.45
CA ASP A 79 -11.05 -3.47 10.78
C ASP A 79 -11.66 -4.48 9.80
N THR A 80 -12.93 -4.82 10.01
CA THR A 80 -13.66 -5.77 9.16
C THR A 80 -13.96 -5.24 7.76
N GLU A 81 -13.92 -3.93 7.55
CA GLU A 81 -14.14 -3.28 6.26
C GLU A 81 -12.85 -3.11 5.45
N PHE A 82 -11.68 -3.32 6.10
CA PHE A 82 -10.40 -3.34 5.41
C PHE A 82 -10.18 -4.69 4.71
N ARG A 83 -10.44 -4.74 3.40
CA ARG A 83 -10.48 -5.96 2.58
C ARG A 83 -9.62 -5.84 1.31
N TRP A 84 -9.35 -6.97 0.68
CA TRP A 84 -8.71 -6.96 -0.64
C TRP A 84 -9.69 -6.45 -1.69
N VAL A 85 -9.18 -5.61 -2.59
CA VAL A 85 -9.97 -5.10 -3.71
C VAL A 85 -10.45 -6.24 -4.63
N ASN A 86 -9.56 -7.18 -4.96
CA ASN A 86 -9.88 -8.27 -5.89
C ASN A 86 -10.54 -9.48 -5.21
N LYS A 87 -10.53 -9.56 -3.87
CA LYS A 87 -10.99 -10.71 -3.08
C LYS A 87 -11.62 -10.24 -1.79
N VAL A 88 -12.86 -9.76 -1.88
CA VAL A 88 -13.58 -9.09 -0.78
C VAL A 88 -13.74 -9.99 0.45
N ASP A 89 -13.71 -11.32 0.26
CA ASP A 89 -13.71 -12.32 1.32
C ASP A 89 -12.43 -12.29 2.18
N LYS A 90 -11.32 -11.75 1.66
CA LYS A 90 -10.03 -11.76 2.33
C LYS A 90 -9.74 -10.46 3.09
N PRO A 91 -9.19 -10.55 4.32
CA PRO A 91 -8.78 -9.38 5.08
C PRO A 91 -7.64 -8.65 4.38
N GLY A 92 -7.65 -7.32 4.44
CA GLY A 92 -6.64 -6.46 3.83
C GLY A 92 -5.23 -6.76 4.33
N THR A 93 -4.23 -6.43 3.50
CA THR A 93 -2.81 -6.62 3.84
C THR A 93 -2.08 -5.30 3.80
N ILE A 94 -1.11 -5.13 4.70
CA ILE A 94 -0.31 -3.92 4.82
C ILE A 94 1.17 -4.27 4.66
N MET A 95 1.88 -3.53 3.82
CA MET A 95 3.34 -3.56 3.72
C MET A 95 3.87 -2.20 4.18
N ILE A 96 4.78 -2.19 5.16
CA ILE A 96 5.42 -0.97 5.66
C ILE A 96 6.78 -0.82 4.99
N ILE A 97 6.99 0.30 4.29
CA ILE A 97 8.27 0.67 3.67
C ILE A 97 8.89 1.80 4.48
N ALA A 98 10.18 1.69 4.80
CA ALA A 98 10.93 2.74 5.49
C ALA A 98 12.32 2.91 4.87
N PRO A 99 12.86 4.15 4.80
CA PRO A 99 14.13 4.42 4.11
C PRO A 99 15.36 4.01 4.94
N TYR A 100 15.24 3.92 6.27
CA TYR A 100 16.37 3.66 7.17
C TYR A 100 16.32 2.26 7.76
N ARG A 101 17.48 1.59 7.79
CA ARG A 101 17.63 0.24 8.37
C ARG A 101 17.22 0.17 9.83
N THR A 102 17.53 1.20 10.63
CA THR A 102 17.13 1.29 12.05
C THR A 102 15.62 1.28 12.19
N THR A 103 14.90 2.06 11.37
CA THR A 103 13.44 2.08 11.33
C THR A 103 12.86 0.74 10.90
N ILE A 104 13.45 0.09 9.88
CA ILE A 104 13.05 -1.25 9.44
C ILE A 104 13.19 -2.26 10.58
N ASN A 105 14.35 -2.29 11.25
CA ASN A 105 14.59 -3.20 12.36
C ASN A 105 13.57 -2.99 13.50
N ASN A 106 13.27 -1.73 13.81
CA ASN A 106 12.26 -1.39 14.82
C ASN A 106 10.87 -1.92 14.42
N TYR A 107 10.45 -1.74 13.18
CA TYR A 107 9.17 -2.29 12.70
C TYR A 107 9.16 -3.82 12.70
N CYS A 108 10.25 -4.49 12.29
CA CYS A 108 10.34 -5.95 12.34
C CYS A 108 10.16 -6.48 13.78
N LEU A 109 10.79 -5.84 14.77
CA LEU A 109 10.61 -6.21 16.18
C LEU A 109 9.16 -6.01 16.65
N LEU A 110 8.54 -4.88 16.28
CA LEU A 110 7.13 -4.60 16.62
C LEU A 110 6.17 -5.61 16.00
N VAL A 111 6.38 -6.00 14.73
CA VAL A 111 5.58 -7.02 14.03
C VAL A 111 5.76 -8.40 14.63
N HIS A 112 7.00 -8.78 14.97
CA HIS A 112 7.27 -10.04 15.65
C HIS A 112 6.49 -10.13 16.98
N ASN A 113 6.59 -9.10 17.81
CA ASN A 113 5.90 -9.05 19.10
C ASN A 113 4.38 -9.10 18.94
N LEU A 114 3.83 -8.42 17.91
CA LEU A 114 2.42 -8.51 17.53
C LEU A 114 1.99 -9.94 17.22
N SER A 115 2.80 -10.68 16.45
CA SER A 115 2.49 -12.07 16.10
C SER A 115 2.52 -13.01 17.31
N GLU A 116 3.43 -12.78 18.26
CA GLU A 116 3.54 -13.58 19.47
C GLU A 116 2.40 -13.29 20.45
N SER A 117 1.99 -12.02 20.59
CA SER A 117 0.79 -11.66 21.37
C SER A 117 -0.48 -12.29 20.80
N ALA A 118 -0.62 -12.28 19.47
CA ALA A 118 -1.77 -12.91 18.81
C ALA A 118 -1.80 -14.42 19.07
N LYS A 119 -0.66 -15.13 19.00
CA LYS A 119 -0.61 -16.59 19.28
C LYS A 119 -0.96 -16.95 20.72
N GLY A 120 -0.65 -16.08 21.68
CA GLY A 120 -0.96 -16.29 23.10
C GLY A 120 -2.46 -16.27 23.41
N GLU A 121 -3.26 -15.58 22.60
CA GLU A 121 -4.72 -15.50 22.75
C GLU A 121 -5.44 -16.79 22.27
N TRP A 122 -4.86 -17.53 21.32
CA TRP A 122 -5.45 -18.78 20.77
C TRP A 122 -5.01 -20.07 21.50
N MET A 123 -4.18 -19.97 22.54
CA MET A 123 -3.65 -21.13 23.29
C MET A 123 -4.37 -21.38 24.62
N TYR A 124 -5.43 -20.62 24.92
CA TYR A 124 -6.30 -20.77 26.09
C TYR A 124 -7.80 -20.80 25.71
N GLU A 125 -8.15 -21.54 24.66
CA GLU A 125 -9.53 -21.94 24.35
C GLU A 125 -9.65 -23.46 24.25
#